data_AF-A0A1B8J7C7-F1
#
_entry.id   AF-A0A1B8J7C7-F1
#
_cell.length_a   1.000
_cell.length_b   1.000
_cell.length_c   1.000
_cell.angle_alpha   90.00
_cell.angle_beta   90.00
_cell.angle_gamma   90.00
#
_symmetry.space_group_name_H-M   'P 1'
#
loop_
_entity.id
_entity.type
_entity.pdbx_description
1 polymer ?
#
loop_
_entity_poly.entity_id
_entity_poly.type
_entity_poly.pdbx_seq_one_letter_code
_entity_poly.pdbx_strand_id
1 'polypeptide(L)'
;MALAIDTIEDHITKTGKKGFWLCFNPIYNANVIRKPTPKGELDESKTSQKDREEFLEFMKANFPNTKLTNVFDSMPPEHLIYPFLGSIAVDCDDGDEVYRAIDSRYMDEFMPKSLNVVFYSMELETAQRLSKERATIFEGEFG
;
A
#
# COMPACT_ATOMS: atom_id res chain seq x y z
N MET A 1 5.02 -2.27 20.89
CA MET A 1 3.55 -2.46 20.90
C MET A 1 3.15 -3.10 19.59
N ALA A 2 2.28 -4.12 19.60
CA ALA A 2 1.71 -4.61 18.35
C ALA A 2 0.71 -3.56 17.83
N LEU A 3 0.90 -3.06 16.61
CA LEU A 3 -0.12 -2.26 15.93
C LEU A 3 -1.33 -3.16 15.65
N ALA A 4 -2.55 -2.60 15.69
CA ALA A 4 -3.76 -3.34 15.34
C ALA A 4 -3.80 -3.70 13.83
N ILE A 5 -3.06 -2.94 13.02
CA ILE A 5 -2.88 -3.10 11.58
C ILE A 5 -1.39 -2.89 11.27
N ASP A 6 -0.80 -3.73 10.43
CA ASP A 6 0.61 -3.59 10.04
C ASP A 6 0.80 -2.45 9.05
N THR A 7 1.96 -1.79 9.10
CA THR A 7 2.43 -0.99 7.95
C THR A 7 2.71 -1.91 6.78
N ILE A 8 2.69 -1.39 5.55
CA ILE A 8 2.99 -2.20 4.37
C ILE A 8 4.38 -2.84 4.47
N GLU A 9 5.39 -2.14 4.97
CA GLU A 9 6.73 -2.68 5.15
C GLU A 9 6.79 -3.80 6.21
N ASP A 10 6.05 -3.67 7.31
CA ASP A 10 5.98 -4.71 8.34
C ASP A 10 5.22 -5.93 7.82
N HIS A 11 4.13 -5.71 7.09
CA HIS A 11 3.36 -6.77 6.43
C HIS A 11 4.24 -7.58 5.48
N ILE A 12 4.99 -6.90 4.61
CA ILE A 12 5.92 -7.52 3.65
C ILE A 12 7.04 -8.27 4.36
N THR A 13 7.60 -7.68 5.42
CA THR A 13 8.65 -8.32 6.21
C THR A 13 8.15 -9.63 6.85
N LYS A 14 6.90 -9.66 7.31
CA LYS A 14 6.27 -10.86 7.89
C LYS A 14 5.91 -11.92 6.86
N THR A 15 5.48 -11.53 5.66
CA THR A 15 5.19 -12.49 4.58
C THR A 15 6.46 -13.05 3.96
N GLY A 16 7.60 -12.34 4.07
CA GLY A 16 8.90 -12.82 3.62
C GLY A 16 9.05 -12.89 2.10
N LYS A 17 8.22 -12.16 1.36
CA LYS A 17 8.24 -12.06 -0.11
C LYS A 17 7.94 -10.64 -0.57
N LYS A 18 8.13 -10.36 -1.86
CA LYS A 18 7.74 -9.07 -2.47
C LYS A 18 6.26 -8.76 -2.20
N GLY A 19 5.98 -7.52 -1.84
CA GLY A 19 4.61 -7.08 -1.53
C GLY A 19 3.94 -6.37 -2.67
N PHE A 20 2.63 -6.54 -2.74
CA PHE A 20 1.74 -5.87 -3.69
C PHE A 20 0.53 -5.31 -2.95
N TRP A 21 0.15 -4.07 -3.25
CA TRP A 21 -1.02 -3.44 -2.62
C TRP A 21 -1.63 -2.37 -3.52
N LEU A 22 -2.89 -2.04 -3.25
CA LEU A 22 -3.53 -0.88 -3.82
C LEU A 22 -3.73 0.20 -2.76
N CYS A 23 -3.42 1.45 -3.11
CA CYS A 23 -3.80 2.62 -2.33
C CYS A 23 -4.90 3.38 -3.05
N PHE A 24 -5.97 3.70 -2.31
CA PHE A 24 -7.17 4.33 -2.84
C PHE A 24 -7.27 5.83 -2.50
N ASN A 25 -6.17 6.42 -2.01
CA ASN A 25 -6.14 7.83 -1.65
C ASN A 25 -5.45 8.66 -2.73
N PRO A 26 -6.19 9.48 -3.50
CA PRO A 26 -5.64 10.22 -4.62
C PRO A 26 -4.62 11.29 -4.22
N ILE A 27 -4.72 11.85 -3.01
CA ILE A 27 -3.75 12.83 -2.50
C ILE A 27 -2.43 12.11 -2.20
N TYR A 28 -2.49 10.99 -1.49
CA TYR A 28 -1.31 10.16 -1.25
C TYR A 28 -0.67 9.68 -2.56
N ASN A 29 -1.47 9.16 -3.48
CA ASN A 29 -0.98 8.65 -4.76
C ASN A 29 -0.30 9.76 -5.58
N ALA A 30 -0.91 10.95 -5.64
CA ALA A 30 -0.28 12.12 -6.24
C ALA A 30 1.02 12.50 -5.51
N ASN A 31 1.05 12.39 -4.18
CA ASN A 31 2.22 12.69 -3.36
C ASN A 31 3.42 11.80 -3.68
N VAL A 32 3.17 10.50 -3.83
CA VAL A 32 4.20 9.50 -4.12
C VAL A 32 4.68 9.61 -5.57
N ILE A 33 3.77 9.80 -6.54
CA ILE A 33 4.10 9.72 -7.97
C ILE A 33 4.66 11.05 -8.53
N ARG A 34 4.16 12.21 -8.10
CA ARG A 34 4.38 13.51 -8.80
C ARG A 34 5.31 14.50 -8.10
N LYS A 35 6.37 14.06 -7.40
CA LYS A 35 7.28 15.01 -6.72
C LYS A 35 7.76 16.13 -7.68
N PRO A 36 7.67 17.45 -7.34
CA PRO A 36 7.43 18.05 -6.03
C PRO A 36 6.43 19.24 -6.05
N THR A 37 5.13 19.03 -6.22
CA THR A 37 4.18 19.77 -5.35
C THR A 37 2.83 19.08 -5.24
N PRO A 38 2.74 18.04 -4.40
CA PRO A 38 1.48 17.43 -4.10
C PRO A 38 1.04 17.99 -2.71
N LYS A 39 -0.07 18.75 -2.76
CA LYS A 39 -0.65 19.55 -1.68
C LYS A 39 -2.00 18.96 -1.30
N GLY A 40 -2.23 18.74 -0.01
CA GLY A 40 -3.50 18.24 0.50
C GLY A 40 -3.29 17.49 1.81
N GLU A 41 -4.32 17.47 2.64
CA GLU A 41 -4.31 16.73 3.89
C GLU A 41 -4.43 15.23 3.61
N LEU A 42 -3.56 14.44 4.25
CA LEU A 42 -3.59 12.98 4.19
C LEU A 42 -4.64 12.47 5.17
N ASP A 43 -5.85 12.33 4.69
CA ASP A 43 -7.04 11.97 5.46
C ASP A 43 -7.74 10.76 4.82
N GLU A 44 -8.14 9.79 5.65
CA GLU A 44 -8.91 8.61 5.25
C GLU A 44 -10.27 8.96 4.63
N SER A 45 -10.84 10.11 4.98
CA SER A 45 -12.09 10.62 4.39
C SER A 45 -11.93 10.94 2.90
N LYS A 46 -10.69 11.08 2.42
CA LYS A 46 -10.34 11.34 1.01
C LYS A 46 -10.12 10.07 0.21
N THR A 47 -10.18 8.89 0.84
CA THR A 47 -10.11 7.60 0.15
C THR A 47 -11.28 7.45 -0.81
N SER A 48 -10.99 7.05 -2.05
CA SER A 48 -12.01 6.76 -3.05
C SER A 48 -12.74 5.46 -2.68
N GLN A 49 -13.84 5.58 -1.94
CA GLN A 49 -14.64 4.42 -1.52
C GLN A 49 -15.21 3.67 -2.71
N LYS A 50 -15.61 4.38 -3.77
CA LYS A 50 -16.09 3.77 -5.00
C LYS A 50 -15.05 2.84 -5.62
N ASP A 51 -13.82 3.33 -5.86
CA ASP A 51 -12.77 2.52 -6.47
C ASP A 51 -12.35 1.35 -5.56
N ARG A 52 -12.41 1.55 -4.23
CA ARG A 52 -12.14 0.51 -3.23
C ARG A 52 -13.20 -0.59 -3.25
N GLU A 53 -14.49 -0.24 -3.30
CA GLU A 53 -15.60 -1.18 -3.41
C GLU A 53 -15.54 -1.95 -4.72
N GLU A 54 -15.32 -1.27 -5.85
CA GLU A 54 -15.16 -1.90 -7.16
C GLU A 54 -13.98 -2.89 -7.18
N PHE A 55 -12.87 -2.58 -6.52
CA PHE A 55 -11.75 -3.51 -6.35
C PHE A 55 -12.14 -4.74 -5.53
N LEU A 56 -12.82 -4.55 -4.39
CA LEU A 56 -13.26 -5.66 -3.54
C LEU A 56 -14.25 -6.58 -4.25
N GLU A 57 -15.19 -6.01 -5.00
CA GLU A 57 -16.12 -6.78 -5.83
C GLU A 57 -15.40 -7.55 -6.94
N PHE A 58 -14.45 -6.91 -7.62
CA PHE A 58 -13.60 -7.55 -8.62
C PHE A 58 -12.83 -8.75 -8.04
N MET A 59 -12.17 -8.58 -6.90
CA MET A 59 -11.43 -9.66 -6.23
C MET A 59 -12.37 -10.79 -5.79
N LYS A 60 -13.53 -10.46 -5.21
CA LYS A 60 -14.52 -11.46 -4.79
C LYS A 60 -15.06 -12.27 -5.96
N ALA A 61 -15.27 -11.65 -7.11
CA ALA A 61 -15.83 -12.31 -8.29
C ALA A 61 -14.82 -13.20 -9.03
N ASN A 62 -13.55 -12.79 -9.09
CA ASN A 62 -12.53 -13.45 -9.92
C ASN A 62 -11.52 -14.27 -9.11
N PHE A 63 -11.20 -13.84 -7.89
CA PHE A 63 -10.16 -14.42 -7.03
C PHE A 63 -10.64 -14.56 -5.57
N PRO A 64 -11.75 -15.27 -5.30
CA PRO A 64 -12.38 -15.31 -3.98
C PRO A 64 -11.49 -15.91 -2.87
N ASN A 65 -10.45 -16.67 -3.24
CA ASN A 65 -9.52 -17.30 -2.31
C ASN A 65 -8.27 -16.45 -2.04
N THR A 66 -8.06 -15.36 -2.78
CA THR A 66 -6.93 -14.46 -2.57
C THR A 66 -7.13 -13.68 -1.27
N LYS A 67 -6.12 -13.74 -0.39
CA LYS A 67 -6.15 -13.03 0.87
C LYS A 67 -5.93 -11.53 0.63
N LEU A 68 -6.84 -10.71 1.14
CA LEU A 68 -6.76 -9.27 1.16
C LEU A 68 -6.56 -8.79 2.60
N THR A 69 -5.59 -7.92 2.83
CA THR A 69 -5.24 -7.42 4.17
C THR A 69 -5.22 -5.90 4.17
N ASN A 70 -6.04 -5.25 5.00
CA ASN A 70 -5.90 -3.81 5.22
C ASN A 70 -4.53 -3.54 5.85
N VAL A 71 -3.80 -2.55 5.34
CA VAL A 71 -2.46 -2.17 5.82
C VAL A 71 -2.35 -0.65 5.87
N PHE A 72 -1.49 -0.12 6.76
CA PHE A 72 -1.12 1.29 6.70
C PHE A 72 -0.24 1.57 5.47
N ASP A 73 -0.41 2.75 4.90
CA ASP A 73 0.35 3.23 3.75
C ASP A 73 1.84 3.41 4.08
N SER A 74 2.69 3.27 3.07
CA SER A 74 4.12 3.54 3.22
C SER A 74 4.35 5.02 3.49
N MET A 75 4.91 5.36 4.64
CA MET A 75 5.36 6.72 4.97
C MET A 75 6.86 6.74 5.24
N PRO A 76 7.53 7.90 5.11
CA PRO A 76 8.93 8.02 5.51
C PRO A 76 9.15 7.51 6.95
N PRO A 77 10.32 6.91 7.27
CA PRO A 77 10.64 6.39 8.60
C PRO A 77 10.39 7.38 9.74
N GLU A 78 10.54 8.67 9.49
CA GLU A 78 10.39 9.76 10.46
C GLU A 78 8.92 10.08 10.81
N HIS A 79 7.96 9.61 10.02
CA HIS A 79 6.53 9.79 10.31
C HIS A 79 6.09 8.70 11.28
N LEU A 80 5.97 9.01 12.57
CA LEU A 80 5.64 8.03 13.62
C LEU A 80 4.12 7.81 13.82
N ILE A 81 3.29 8.70 13.28
CA ILE A 81 1.82 8.58 13.25
C ILE A 81 1.40 8.29 11.81
N TYR A 82 0.80 7.11 11.57
CA TYR A 82 0.39 6.68 10.24
C TYR A 82 -1.11 6.86 10.07
N PRO A 83 -1.55 7.62 9.05
CA PRO A 83 -2.93 7.55 8.65
C PRO A 83 -3.18 6.21 7.95
N PHE A 84 -4.28 5.55 8.28
CA PHE A 84 -4.80 4.49 7.43
C PHE A 84 -5.56 5.15 6.28
N LEU A 85 -4.96 5.25 5.08
CA LEU A 85 -5.58 5.91 3.93
C LEU A 85 -6.34 4.91 3.03
N GLY A 86 -6.67 3.75 3.58
CA GLY A 86 -7.50 2.74 2.92
C GLY A 86 -6.73 1.72 2.10
N SER A 87 -5.40 1.60 2.26
CA SER A 87 -4.58 0.64 1.52
C SER A 87 -4.94 -0.82 1.82
N ILE A 88 -4.89 -1.65 0.77
CA ILE A 88 -5.16 -3.09 0.83
C ILE A 88 -4.00 -3.85 0.18
N ALA A 89 -3.28 -4.63 0.99
CA ALA A 89 -2.30 -5.60 0.51
C ALA A 89 -3.00 -6.82 -0.08
N VAL A 90 -2.43 -7.35 -1.17
CA VAL A 90 -2.94 -8.48 -1.93
C VAL A 90 -1.92 -9.61 -1.84
N ASP A 91 -2.36 -10.79 -1.41
CA ASP A 91 -1.50 -11.98 -1.40
C ASP A 91 -1.40 -12.59 -2.81
N CYS A 92 -0.43 -12.09 -3.57
CA CYS A 92 -0.05 -12.61 -4.88
C CYS A 92 1.48 -12.62 -5.04
N ASP A 93 1.94 -13.25 -6.11
CA ASP A 93 3.34 -13.31 -6.53
C ASP A 93 3.54 -12.59 -7.87
N ASP A 94 4.77 -12.11 -8.10
CA ASP A 94 5.13 -11.41 -9.34
C ASP A 94 4.86 -12.29 -10.55
N GLY A 95 4.01 -11.81 -11.46
CA GLY A 95 3.65 -12.52 -12.69
C GLY A 95 2.67 -13.67 -12.52
N ASP A 96 2.05 -13.87 -11.35
CA ASP A 96 0.93 -14.81 -11.19
C ASP A 96 -0.38 -14.29 -11.83
N GLU A 97 -1.45 -15.09 -11.79
CA GLU A 97 -2.73 -14.73 -12.41
C GLU A 97 -3.41 -13.52 -11.75
N VAL A 98 -3.28 -13.38 -10.43
CA VAL A 98 -3.88 -12.29 -9.65
C VAL A 98 -3.16 -10.99 -9.97
N TYR A 99 -1.82 -11.01 -9.91
CA TYR A 99 -0.94 -9.92 -10.29
C TYR A 99 -1.27 -9.43 -11.69
N ARG A 100 -1.27 -10.32 -12.69
CA ARG A 100 -1.55 -9.94 -14.09
C ARG A 100 -2.92 -9.31 -14.27
N ALA A 101 -3.93 -9.82 -13.55
CA ALA A 101 -5.28 -9.29 -13.65
C ALA A 101 -5.40 -7.90 -13.02
N ILE A 102 -4.73 -7.66 -11.89
CA ILE A 102 -4.68 -6.34 -11.23
C ILE A 102 -3.85 -5.36 -12.07
N ASP A 103 -2.65 -5.76 -12.49
CA ASP A 103 -1.75 -4.96 -13.33
C ASP A 103 -2.46 -4.53 -14.63
N SER A 104 -3.02 -5.48 -15.37
CA SER A 104 -3.78 -5.17 -16.60
C SER A 104 -4.98 -4.25 -16.35
N ARG A 105 -5.61 -4.34 -15.18
CA ARG A 105 -6.76 -3.50 -14.81
C ARG A 105 -6.35 -2.08 -14.48
N TYR A 106 -5.31 -1.88 -13.67
CA TYR A 106 -5.00 -0.60 -13.04
C TYR A 106 -3.74 0.10 -13.58
N MET A 107 -2.90 -0.58 -14.36
CA MET A 107 -1.66 -0.04 -14.93
C MET A 107 -1.74 0.06 -16.46
N ASP A 108 -1.12 1.10 -17.01
CA ASP A 108 -0.88 1.28 -18.43
C ASP A 108 0.64 1.47 -18.63
N GLU A 109 1.27 0.49 -19.26
CA GLU A 109 2.72 0.31 -19.32
C GLU A 109 3.37 0.32 -17.93
N PHE A 110 3.84 1.48 -17.48
CA PHE A 110 4.51 1.68 -16.18
C PHE A 110 3.84 2.77 -15.33
N MET A 111 2.66 3.24 -15.74
CA MET A 111 1.93 4.33 -15.09
C MET A 111 0.56 3.85 -14.64
N PRO A 112 0.03 4.34 -13.50
CA PRO A 112 -1.33 4.02 -13.12
C PRO A 112 -2.33 4.70 -14.04
N LYS A 113 -3.41 3.99 -14.38
CA LYS A 113 -4.52 4.53 -15.19
C LYS A 113 -5.30 5.63 -14.47
N SER A 114 -5.28 5.63 -13.15
CA SER A 114 -5.97 6.60 -12.30
C SER A 114 -5.16 6.88 -11.04
N LEU A 115 -5.26 8.08 -10.49
CA LEU A 115 -4.72 8.38 -9.16
C LEU A 115 -5.67 7.99 -8.04
N ASN A 116 -6.95 7.70 -8.32
CA ASN A 116 -7.88 7.26 -7.27
C ASN A 116 -7.55 5.86 -6.75
N VAL A 117 -6.82 5.06 -7.52
CA VAL A 117 -6.42 3.71 -7.19
C VAL A 117 -5.11 3.42 -7.90
N VAL A 118 -4.05 3.21 -7.13
CA VAL A 118 -2.72 2.91 -7.67
C VAL A 118 -2.25 1.58 -7.14
N PHE A 119 -1.79 0.73 -8.06
CA PHE A 119 -1.16 -0.53 -7.74
C PHE A 119 0.34 -0.32 -7.51
N TYR A 120 0.82 -0.72 -6.34
CA TYR A 120 2.20 -0.57 -5.91
C TYR A 120 2.86 -1.92 -5.66
N SER A 121 4.18 -1.92 -5.73
CA SER A 121 5.01 -3.04 -5.30
C SER A 121 6.21 -2.56 -4.48
N MET A 122 6.71 -3.43 -3.60
CA MET A 122 7.90 -3.19 -2.79
C MET A 122 8.67 -4.48 -2.58
N GLU A 123 9.96 -4.44 -2.85
CA GLU A 123 10.87 -5.56 -2.62
C GLU A 123 11.08 -5.82 -1.12
N LEU A 124 11.24 -7.09 -0.75
CA LEU A 124 11.43 -7.51 0.64
C LEU A 124 12.60 -6.79 1.32
N GLU A 125 13.72 -6.62 0.62
CA GLU A 125 14.90 -5.91 1.14
C GLU A 125 14.58 -4.45 1.49
N THR A 126 13.77 -3.78 0.66
CA THR A 126 13.35 -2.39 0.92
C THR A 126 12.44 -2.34 2.14
N ALA A 127 11.49 -3.27 2.25
CA ALA A 127 10.60 -3.35 3.41
C ALA A 127 11.37 -3.59 4.71
N GLN A 128 12.31 -4.53 4.72
CA GLN A 128 13.17 -4.82 5.87
C GLN A 128 14.01 -3.61 6.28
N ARG A 129 14.57 -2.89 5.31
CA ARG A 129 15.34 -1.67 5.56
C ARG A 129 14.47 -0.59 6.21
N LEU A 130 13.29 -0.29 5.64
CA LEU A 130 12.37 0.71 6.17
C LEU A 130 11.86 0.37 7.58
N SER A 131 11.49 -0.90 7.81
CA SER A 131 11.05 -1.38 9.12
C SER A 131 12.16 -1.22 10.17
N LYS A 132 13.42 -1.55 9.81
CA LYS A 132 14.58 -1.36 10.70
C LYS A 132 14.88 0.11 11.00
N GLU A 133 14.88 0.97 9.99
CA GLU A 133 15.10 2.42 10.14
C GLU A 133 14.06 3.03 11.10
N ARG A 134 12.79 2.68 10.89
CA ARG A 134 11.68 3.10 11.75
C ARG A 134 11.83 2.61 13.18
N ALA A 135 12.21 1.34 13.38
CA ALA A 135 12.46 0.81 14.72
C ALA A 135 13.59 1.57 15.44
N THR A 136 14.68 1.91 14.73
CA THR A 136 15.79 2.69 15.29
C THR A 136 15.35 4.11 15.69
N ILE A 137 14.55 4.79 14.87
CA ILE A 137 14.01 6.12 15.21
C ILE A 137 13.09 6.03 16.43
N PHE A 138 12.20 5.04 16.47
CA PHE A 138 11.27 4.87 17.59
C PHE A 138 12.01 4.61 18.92
N GLU A 139 13.04 3.76 18.91
CA GLU A 139 13.90 3.53 20.08
C GLU A 139 14.65 4.81 20.51
N GLY A 140 15.12 5.61 19.56
CA GLY A 140 15.81 6.88 19.87
C GLY A 140 14.90 7.96 20.45
N GLU A 141 13.63 8.01 20.05
CA GLU A 141 12.65 9.02 20.49
C GLU A 141 11.91 8.62 21.78
N PHE A 142 11.71 7.32 22.04
CA PHE A 142 10.84 6.84 23.11
C PHE A 142 11.42 5.72 23.99
N GLY A 143 12.64 5.25 23.71
CA GLY A 143 13.36 4.23 24.52
C GLY A 143 14.18 4.84 25.65
#